data_AF-A0A4Q0Z8V0-F1
#
_entry.id   AF-A0A4Q0Z8V0-F1
#
_cell.length_a   1.000
_cell.length_b   1.000
_cell.length_c   1.000
_cell.angle_alpha   90.00
_cell.angle_beta   90.00
_cell.angle_gamma   90.00
#
_symmetry.space_group_name_H-M   'P 1'
#
loop_
_entity.id
_entity.type
_entity.pdbx_description
1 polymer ?
#
loop_
_entity_poly.entity_id
_entity_poly.type
_entity_poly.pdbx_seq_one_letter_code
_entity_poly.pdbx_strand_id
1 'polypeptide(L)' 'MKSNMNNEPSLNKIDDYNGKESKSKRNTIRLVIIALLVFGCIYSFFRYENNQVNDYVGTPEKPGINTTKGK' A
#
# COMPACT_ATOMS: atom_id res chain seq x y z
N MET A 1 -53.75 2.56 -1.15
CA MET A 1 -52.49 1.78 -1.12
C MET A 1 -51.36 2.73 -1.52
N LYS A 2 -50.47 3.13 -0.60
CA LYS A 2 -49.27 3.90 -0.98
C LYS A 2 -48.32 2.93 -1.71
N SER A 3 -48.01 3.22 -2.97
CA SER A 3 -47.05 2.45 -3.75
C SER A 3 -45.65 2.61 -3.14
N ASN A 4 -45.00 1.49 -2.79
CA ASN A 4 -43.61 1.45 -2.29
C ASN A 4 -42.57 1.59 -3.41
N MET A 5 -42.96 1.93 -4.65
CA MET A 5 -42.04 2.13 -5.78
C MET A 5 -40.97 3.20 -5.50
N ASN A 6 -41.24 4.14 -4.59
CA ASN A 6 -40.27 5.16 -4.18
C ASN A 6 -39.10 4.61 -3.35
N ASN A 7 -39.13 3.34 -2.93
CA ASN A 7 -38.11 2.68 -2.11
C ASN A 7 -37.16 1.75 -2.89
N GLU A 8 -37.25 1.67 -4.22
CA GLU A 8 -36.33 0.81 -4.98
C GLU A 8 -34.88 1.30 -4.89
N PRO A 9 -33.88 0.44 -4.64
CA PRO A 9 -32.47 0.81 -4.72
C PRO A 9 -32.15 1.31 -6.13
N SER A 10 -31.54 2.50 -6.22
CA SER A 10 -31.06 3.04 -7.49
C SER A 10 -29.75 3.79 -7.30
N LEU A 11 -28.92 3.85 -8.34
CA LEU A 11 -27.59 4.47 -8.27
C LEU A 11 -27.66 5.93 -7.78
N ASN A 12 -28.71 6.66 -8.17
CA ASN A 12 -28.90 8.05 -7.77
C ASN A 12 -29.28 8.25 -6.30
N LYS A 13 -29.68 7.18 -5.59
CA LYS A 13 -29.96 7.20 -4.14
C LYS A 13 -28.72 6.97 -3.29
N ILE A 14 -27.61 6.55 -3.90
CA ILE A 14 -26.32 6.44 -3.24
C ILE A 14 -25.76 7.87 -3.08
N ASP A 15 -25.34 8.22 -1.86
CA ASP A 15 -25.00 9.59 -1.46
C ASP A 15 -23.68 10.10 -2.06
N ASP A 16 -22.75 9.20 -2.37
CA ASP A 16 -21.46 9.49 -2.99
C ASP A 16 -21.38 9.12 -4.48
N TYR A 17 -22.50 8.76 -5.11
CA TYR A 17 -22.53 8.39 -6.51
C TYR A 17 -22.40 9.61 -7.43
N ASN A 18 -21.61 9.45 -8.50
CA ASN A 18 -21.43 10.44 -9.57
C ASN A 18 -20.92 11.82 -9.10
N GLY A 19 -19.84 11.85 -8.31
CA GLY A 19 -19.20 13.11 -7.90
C GLY A 19 -19.90 13.85 -6.76
N LYS A 20 -20.94 13.25 -6.16
CA LYS A 20 -21.73 13.83 -5.06
C LYS A 20 -21.06 13.68 -3.70
N GLU A 21 -19.92 13.02 -3.61
CA GLU A 21 -19.20 12.86 -2.36
C GLU A 21 -18.76 14.22 -1.77
N SER A 22 -18.79 14.31 -0.43
CA SER A 22 -18.38 15.53 0.26
C SER A 22 -16.87 15.75 0.12
N LYS A 23 -16.45 17.03 0.12
CA LYS A 23 -15.02 17.40 0.12
C LYS A 23 -14.26 16.74 1.28
N SER A 24 -14.91 16.66 2.45
CA SER A 24 -14.34 16.00 3.63
C SER A 24 -14.06 14.52 3.36
N LYS A 25 -15.05 13.77 2.83
CA LYS A 25 -14.92 12.35 2.48
C LYS A 25 -13.79 12.11 1.48
N ARG A 26 -13.67 12.93 0.42
CA ARG A 26 -12.54 12.84 -0.52
C ARG A 26 -11.20 13.07 0.14
N ASN A 27 -11.10 14.07 1.01
CA ASN A 27 -9.84 14.38 1.69
C ASN A 27 -9.45 13.26 2.65
N THR A 28 -10.41 12.69 3.40
CA THR A 28 -10.17 11.53 4.25
C THR A 28 -9.63 10.35 3.44
N ILE A 29 -10.25 10.02 2.31
CA ILE A 29 -9.79 8.91 1.45
C ILE A 29 -8.37 9.19 0.93
N ARG A 30 -8.08 10.41 0.47
CA ARG A 30 -6.74 10.80 0.02
C ARG A 30 -5.70 10.67 1.13
N LEU A 31 -6.02 11.10 2.35
CA LEU A 31 -5.14 10.96 3.51
C LEU A 31 -4.85 9.49 3.84
N VAL A 32 -5.86 8.62 3.79
CA VAL A 32 -5.69 7.18 3.99
C VAL A 32 -4.76 6.58 2.93
N ILE A 33 -4.95 6.92 1.66
CA ILE A 33 -4.09 6.44 0.57
C ILE A 33 -2.64 6.90 0.79
N ILE A 34 -2.43 8.18 1.10
CA ILE A 34 -1.09 8.73 1.36
C ILE A 34 -0.46 8.02 2.56
N ALA A 35 -1.21 7.80 3.64
CA ALA A 35 -0.71 7.11 4.83
C ALA A 35 -0.25 5.67 4.52
N LEU A 36 -1.03 4.92 3.72
CA LEU A 36 -0.65 3.57 3.29
C LEU A 36 0.60 3.57 2.41
N LEU A 37 0.72 4.53 1.49
CA LEU A 37 1.91 4.66 0.65
C LEU A 37 3.15 4.98 1.48
N VAL A 38 3.05 5.93 2.41
CA VAL A 38 4.15 6.28 3.32
C VAL A 38 4.55 5.06 4.16
N PHE A 39 3.59 4.35 4.75
CA PHE A 39 3.86 3.15 5.52
C PHE A 39 4.52 2.05 4.68
N GLY A 40 4.02 1.82 3.45
CA GLY A 40 4.59 0.87 2.51
C GLY A 40 6.02 1.20 2.12
N CYS A 41 6.33 2.48 1.86
CA CYS A 41 7.69 2.94 1.59
C CYS A 41 8.62 2.73 2.78
N ILE A 42 8.18 3.09 4.00
CA ILE A 42 8.96 2.90 5.22
C ILE A 42 9.25 1.41 5.44
N TYR A 43 8.23 0.56 5.38
CA TYR A 43 8.38 -0.88 5.53
C TYR A 43 9.35 -1.47 4.50
N SER A 44 9.18 -1.09 3.24
CA SER A 44 10.03 -1.57 2.14
C SER A 44 11.48 -1.12 2.30
N PHE A 45 11.71 0.13 2.71
CA PHE A 45 13.04 0.65 2.99
C PHE A 45 13.74 -0.15 4.09
N PHE A 46 13.08 -0.33 5.24
CA PHE A 46 13.64 -1.13 6.32
C PHE A 46 13.89 -2.58 5.90
N ARG A 47 12.97 -3.18 5.13
CA ARG A 47 13.15 -4.53 4.61
C ARG A 47 14.36 -4.62 3.69
N TYR A 48 14.56 -3.65 2.80
CA TYR A 48 15.66 -3.63 1.85
C TYR A 48 17.02 -3.53 2.55
N GLU A 49 17.17 -2.57 3.47
CA GLU A 49 18.40 -2.36 4.23
C GLU A 49 18.76 -3.55 5.13
N ASN A 50 17.76 -4.15 5.79
CA ASN A 50 17.98 -5.27 6.72
C ASN A 50 18.01 -6.66 6.05
N ASN A 51 17.92 -6.75 4.72
CA ASN A 51 18.04 -8.04 4.00
C ASN A 51 19.43 -8.28 3.39
N GLN A 52 20.40 -7.41 3.67
CA GLN A 52 21.78 -7.59 3.22
C GLN A 52 22.47 -8.61 4.13
N VAL A 53 22.26 -9.90 3.87
CA VAL A 53 23.07 -10.97 4.49
C VAL A 53 24.40 -11.02 3.74
N ASN A 54 25.49 -10.65 4.40
CA ASN A 54 26.83 -10.76 3.83
C ASN A 54 27.35 -12.19 4.04
N ASP A 55 27.18 -13.05 3.03
CA ASP A 55 27.68 -14.43 3.05
C ASP A 55 29.18 -14.55 2.70
N TYR A 56 29.94 -13.44 2.73
CA TYR A 56 31.37 -13.51 2.49
C TYR A 56 32.09 -14.17 3.67
N VAL A 57 32.64 -15.35 3.41
CA VAL A 57 33.50 -16.07 4.35
C VAL A 57 34.94 -15.91 3.88
N GLY A 58 35.70 -14.98 4.45
CA GLY A 58 37.13 -14.76 4.14
C GLY A 58 37.73 -13.55 4.84
N THR A 59 39.07 -13.43 4.84
CA THR A 59 39.79 -12.23 5.30
C THR A 59 40.43 -11.51 4.11
N PRO A 60 40.88 -10.26 4.25
CA PRO A 60 41.62 -9.57 3.20
C PRO A 60 42.89 -10.30 2.76
N GLU A 61 43.59 -10.98 3.68
CA GLU A 61 44.78 -11.78 3.33
C GLU A 61 44.46 -13.18 2.80
N LYS A 62 43.23 -13.68 3.05
CA LYS A 62 42.75 -15.00 2.63
C LYS A 62 41.31 -14.88 2.10
N PRO A 63 41.14 -14.46 0.84
CA PRO A 63 39.81 -14.36 0.26
C PRO A 63 39.18 -15.75 0.17
N GLY A 64 37.98 -15.91 0.74
CA GLY A 64 37.22 -17.15 0.62
C GLY A 64 36.06 -17.03 -0.37
N ILE A 65 35.06 -17.91 -0.25
CA ILE A 65 34.04 -18.09 -1.28
C ILE A 65 32.92 -17.07 -1.10
N ASN A 66 32.62 -16.32 -2.16
CA ASN A 66 31.41 -15.52 -2.24
C ASN A 66 30.27 -16.38 -2.79
N THR A 67 29.44 -16.92 -1.89
CA THR A 67 28.32 -17.81 -2.25
C THR A 67 27.16 -17.07 -2.92
N THR A 68 27.07 -15.75 -2.79
CA THR A 68 26.02 -14.90 -3.38
C THR A 68 26.19 -14.72 -4.90
N LYS A 69 27.42 -14.80 -5.43
CA LYS A 69 27.73 -14.66 -6.86
C LYS A 69 27.61 -15.96 -7.68
N GLY A 70 27.32 -17.09 -7.02
CA GLY A 70 27.29 -18.42 -7.66
C GLY A 70 25.91 -18.87 -8.16
N LYS A 71 24.88 -18.02 -8.09
CA LYS A 71 23.54 -18.26 -8.66
C LYS A 71 23.23 -17.28 -9.77
#